data_AF-A0A7Y5GZ55-F1
#
_entry.id   AF-A0A7Y5GZ55-F1
#
_cell.length_a   1.000
_cell.length_b   1.000
_cell.length_c   1.000
_cell.angle_alpha   90.00
_cell.angle_beta   90.00
_cell.angle_gamma   90.00
#
_symmetry.space_group_name_H-M   'P 1'
#
loop_
_entity.id
_entity.type
_entity.pdbx_description
1 polymer ?
#
loop_
_entity_poly.entity_id
_entity_poly.type
_entity_poly.pdbx_seq_one_letter_code
_entity_poly.pdbx_strand_id
1 'polypeptide(L)'
;MRHAGDKRGFTVVEILVAIGLFATVSAIMYSSFVLMIRAQETTDDLQQTYHAARVSMQRMAREISMSFLSKHVNAEEERSKTVFLGNRNKITFTALCNDRRIKESRESDQMVVEYFLKSIKGGGKGLYRRAKTLPDSDPEKGGTVELMAENVKSLEFDYWDREKEDWRNEWEVTSDDFEIGVPGLQLPEEVTDEEKTLQLPWRVRIRLVLRDENQDEYEFETQTALYMREALDFTYGGALTNQGEVLRRAGGLPGNPGGVPVNTPGAR
;
A
#
# COMPACT_ATOMS: atom_id res chain seq x y z
N MET A 1 58.02 -44.51 52.71
CA MET A 1 58.83 -43.28 52.73
C MET A 1 57.99 -42.15 52.16
N ARG A 2 57.70 -41.11 52.96
CA ARG A 2 56.86 -39.98 52.56
C ARG A 2 57.77 -38.86 52.05
N HIS A 3 57.61 -38.45 50.78
CA HIS A 3 58.22 -37.22 50.29
C HIS A 3 57.58 -36.04 51.04
N ALA A 4 58.35 -35.42 51.93
CA ALA A 4 58.00 -34.14 52.52
C ALA A 4 58.09 -33.09 51.40
N GLY A 5 56.94 -32.70 50.86
CA GLY A 5 56.84 -31.61 49.90
C GLY A 5 57.28 -30.30 50.55
N ASP A 6 58.26 -29.66 49.93
CA ASP A 6 58.81 -28.36 50.33
C ASP A 6 57.70 -27.30 50.20
N LYS A 7 57.12 -26.87 51.33
CA LYS A 7 56.09 -25.82 51.37
C LYS A 7 56.76 -24.46 51.31
N ARG A 8 57.19 -24.05 50.12
CA ARG A 8 57.63 -22.67 49.86
C ARG A 8 56.41 -21.76 49.73
N GLY A 9 56.39 -20.67 50.49
CA GLY A 9 55.38 -19.61 50.37
C GLY A 9 55.65 -18.69 49.18
N PHE A 10 54.60 -18.03 48.69
CA PHE A 10 54.70 -17.04 47.62
C PHE A 10 55.55 -15.83 48.03
N THR A 11 56.37 -15.33 47.11
CA THR A 11 57.10 -14.08 47.33
C THR A 11 56.17 -12.87 47.13
N VAL A 12 56.44 -11.75 47.80
CA VAL A 12 55.69 -10.50 47.61
C VAL A 12 55.76 -10.05 46.14
N VAL A 13 56.90 -10.25 45.48
CA VAL A 13 57.10 -9.94 44.06
C VAL A 13 56.16 -10.75 43.17
N GLU A 14 55.95 -12.02 43.46
CA GLU A 14 55.08 -12.90 42.68
C GLU A 14 53.60 -12.49 42.74
N ILE A 15 53.15 -12.07 43.93
CA ILE A 15 51.79 -11.52 44.10
C ILE A 15 51.63 -10.19 43.34
N LEU A 16 52.64 -9.32 43.38
CA LEU A 16 52.61 -8.05 42.64
C LEU A 16 52.56 -8.27 41.12
N VAL A 17 53.34 -9.23 40.61
CA VAL A 17 53.32 -9.60 39.18
C VAL A 17 51.97 -10.21 38.81
N ALA A 18 51.42 -11.10 39.62
CA ALA A 18 50.11 -11.72 39.37
C ALA A 18 48.99 -10.67 39.31
N ILE A 19 48.97 -9.70 40.24
CA ILE A 19 47.99 -8.61 40.25
C ILE A 19 48.19 -7.70 39.02
N GLY A 20 49.44 -7.40 38.64
CA GLY A 20 49.71 -6.61 37.43
C GLY A 20 49.24 -7.30 36.15
N LEU A 21 49.49 -8.60 36.00
CA LEU A 21 48.98 -9.40 34.88
C LEU A 21 47.46 -9.49 34.90
N PHE A 22 46.86 -9.70 36.06
CA PHE A 22 45.41 -9.73 36.19
C PHE A 22 44.76 -8.38 35.80
N ALA A 23 45.33 -7.27 36.27
CA ALA A 23 44.85 -5.93 35.96
C ALA A 23 44.96 -5.62 34.45
N THR A 24 46.08 -5.98 33.82
CA THR A 24 46.28 -5.77 32.38
C THR A 24 45.33 -6.62 31.53
N VAL A 25 45.17 -7.90 31.85
CA VAL A 25 44.20 -8.78 31.14
C VAL A 25 42.77 -8.28 31.33
N SER A 26 42.40 -7.89 32.56
CA SER A 26 41.06 -7.34 32.84
C SER A 26 40.79 -6.05 32.08
N ALA A 27 41.78 -5.17 31.96
CA ALA A 27 41.66 -3.92 31.20
C ALA A 27 41.45 -4.18 29.69
N ILE A 28 42.20 -5.12 29.10
CA ILE A 28 42.04 -5.49 27.68
C ILE A 28 40.66 -6.11 27.45
N MET A 29 40.24 -7.02 28.34
CA MET A 29 38.93 -7.66 28.27
C MET A 29 37.80 -6.63 28.35
N TYR A 30 37.87 -5.69 29.30
CA TYR A 30 36.90 -4.61 29.42
C TYR A 30 36.85 -3.73 28.16
N SER A 31 38.01 -3.36 27.61
CA SER A 31 38.06 -2.57 26.37
C SER A 31 37.42 -3.29 25.18
N SER A 32 37.59 -4.61 25.09
CA SER A 32 36.99 -5.44 24.04
C SER A 32 35.47 -5.51 24.17
N PHE A 33 34.95 -5.60 25.40
CA PHE A 33 33.51 -5.54 25.64
C PHE A 33 32.90 -4.20 25.24
N VAL A 34 33.54 -3.08 25.59
CA VAL A 34 33.06 -1.75 25.20
C VAL A 34 33.07 -1.58 23.68
N LEU A 35 34.12 -2.05 23.01
CA LEU A 35 34.20 -2.02 21.55
C LEU A 35 33.09 -2.86 20.91
N MET A 36 32.83 -4.05 21.45
CA MET A 36 31.78 -4.96 20.95
C MET A 36 30.38 -4.35 21.08
N ILE A 37 30.06 -3.73 22.22
CA ILE A 37 28.75 -3.08 22.42
C ILE A 37 28.53 -1.98 21.38
N ARG A 38 29.52 -1.10 21.16
CA ARG A 38 29.43 -0.03 20.16
C ARG A 38 29.28 -0.56 18.75
N ALA A 39 30.03 -1.62 18.40
CA ALA A 39 29.94 -2.24 17.09
C ALA A 39 28.55 -2.87 16.85
N GLN A 40 27.92 -3.41 17.90
CA GLN A 40 26.57 -3.94 17.83
C GLN A 40 25.54 -2.83 17.62
N GLU A 41 25.61 -1.74 18.38
CA GLU A 41 24.71 -0.57 18.25
C GLU A 41 24.71 -0.04 16.80
N THR A 42 25.89 0.21 16.22
CA THR A 42 26.00 0.67 14.82
C THR A 42 25.40 -0.32 13.81
N THR A 43 25.54 -1.62 14.06
CA THR A 43 24.96 -2.65 13.18
C THR A 43 23.44 -2.68 13.28
N ASP A 44 22.90 -2.54 14.50
CA ASP A 44 21.47 -2.55 14.76
C ASP A 44 20.78 -1.35 14.09
N ASP A 45 21.37 -0.15 14.16
CA ASP A 45 20.82 1.07 13.52
C ASP A 45 20.77 0.94 11.99
N LEU A 46 21.83 0.39 11.41
CA LEU A 46 21.90 0.11 9.98
C LEU A 46 20.80 -0.90 9.59
N GLN A 47 20.67 -2.00 10.33
CA GLN A 47 19.65 -3.01 10.08
C GLN A 47 18.24 -2.43 10.20
N GLN A 48 17.99 -1.59 11.19
CA GLN A 48 16.69 -0.92 11.37
C GLN A 48 16.36 -0.01 10.18
N THR A 49 17.32 0.78 9.68
CA THR A 49 17.14 1.64 8.50
C THR A 49 16.79 0.84 7.25
N TYR A 50 17.56 -0.21 6.95
CA TYR A 50 17.30 -1.10 5.81
C TYR A 50 15.97 -1.85 5.94
N HIS A 51 15.62 -2.30 7.15
CA HIS A 51 14.37 -2.99 7.40
C HIS A 51 13.17 -2.06 7.17
N ALA A 52 13.20 -0.85 7.75
CA ALA A 52 12.16 0.15 7.59
C ALA A 52 11.98 0.53 6.11
N ALA A 53 13.07 0.73 5.37
CA ALA A 53 13.04 1.00 3.94
C ALA A 53 12.36 -0.14 3.17
N ARG A 54 12.82 -1.38 3.38
CA ARG A 54 12.29 -2.56 2.68
C ARG A 54 10.81 -2.78 2.95
N VAL A 55 10.39 -2.74 4.21
CA VAL A 55 8.98 -2.94 4.60
C VAL A 55 8.10 -1.85 4.01
N SER A 56 8.56 -0.59 4.08
CA SER A 56 7.82 0.56 3.53
C SER A 56 7.65 0.46 2.02
N MET A 57 8.74 0.16 1.31
CA MET A 57 8.76 0.01 -0.16
C MET A 57 7.89 -1.16 -0.62
N GLN A 58 8.01 -2.32 0.03
CA GLN A 58 7.18 -3.50 -0.30
C GLN A 58 5.69 -3.22 -0.08
N ARG A 59 5.35 -2.48 0.98
CA ARG A 59 3.97 -2.10 1.27
C ARG A 59 3.43 -1.11 0.25
N MET A 60 4.16 -0.02 -0.02
CA MET A 60 3.79 0.96 -1.05
C MET A 60 3.59 0.29 -2.41
N ALA A 61 4.56 -0.52 -2.86
CA ALA A 61 4.48 -1.21 -4.15
C ALA A 61 3.27 -2.14 -4.26
N ARG A 62 2.97 -2.88 -3.18
CA ARG A 62 1.80 -3.76 -3.09
C ARG A 62 0.49 -2.98 -3.17
N GLU A 63 0.34 -1.95 -2.33
CA GLU A 63 -0.90 -1.17 -2.27
C GLU A 63 -1.15 -0.42 -3.58
N ILE A 64 -0.11 0.22 -4.15
CA ILE A 64 -0.19 0.91 -5.44
C ILE A 64 -0.55 -0.05 -6.58
N SER A 65 -0.02 -1.29 -6.59
CA SER A 65 -0.38 -2.28 -7.63
C SER A 65 -1.86 -2.66 -7.66
N MET A 66 -2.56 -2.48 -6.54
CA MET A 66 -3.98 -2.78 -6.35
C MET A 66 -4.86 -1.52 -6.45
N SER A 67 -4.31 -0.42 -6.96
CA SER A 67 -5.08 0.78 -7.28
C SER A 67 -6.12 0.47 -8.35
N PHE A 68 -7.29 1.10 -8.22
CA PHE A 68 -8.36 0.98 -9.22
C PHE A 68 -9.16 2.28 -9.32
N LEU A 69 -9.86 2.42 -10.44
CA LEU A 69 -10.86 3.45 -10.66
C LEU A 69 -12.21 2.79 -10.96
N SER A 70 -13.29 3.45 -10.55
CA SER A 70 -14.66 3.00 -10.83
C SER A 70 -15.45 4.14 -11.47
N LYS A 71 -16.12 3.83 -12.58
CA LYS A 71 -17.11 4.71 -13.21
C LYS A 71 -18.46 4.67 -12.50
N HIS A 72 -18.65 3.77 -11.54
CA HIS A 72 -19.91 3.64 -10.83
C HIS A 72 -20.01 4.73 -9.75
N VAL A 73 -20.67 5.82 -10.10
CA VAL A 73 -21.10 6.87 -9.18
C VAL A 73 -22.62 6.82 -9.14
N ASN A 74 -23.19 6.58 -7.97
CA ASN A 74 -24.63 6.69 -7.79
C ASN A 74 -24.99 8.18 -7.70
N ALA A 75 -25.65 8.73 -8.72
CA ALA A 75 -26.03 10.14 -8.77
C ALA A 75 -27.01 10.55 -7.66
N GLU A 76 -27.76 9.60 -7.09
CA GLU A 76 -28.71 9.86 -6.00
C GLU A 76 -28.06 9.74 -4.61
N GLU A 77 -26.89 9.08 -4.51
CA GLU A 77 -26.15 8.88 -3.27
C GLU A 77 -24.65 9.01 -3.52
N GLU A 78 -24.10 10.21 -3.33
CA GLU A 78 -22.68 10.56 -3.49
C GLU A 78 -21.81 9.90 -2.40
N ARG A 79 -21.81 8.57 -2.33
CA ARG A 79 -21.28 7.82 -1.20
C ARG A 79 -19.78 7.56 -1.27
N SER A 80 -19.16 7.41 -2.43
CA SER A 80 -17.72 7.14 -2.50
C SER A 80 -17.10 7.55 -3.83
N LYS A 81 -16.05 8.38 -3.76
CA LYS A 81 -15.24 8.76 -4.93
C LYS A 81 -13.99 7.89 -5.01
N THR A 82 -13.64 7.46 -6.23
CA THR A 82 -12.38 6.75 -6.47
C THR A 82 -11.38 7.72 -7.10
N VAL A 83 -10.13 7.70 -6.63
CA VAL A 83 -9.12 8.67 -7.04
C VAL A 83 -7.78 8.01 -7.27
N PHE A 84 -6.96 8.64 -8.09
CA PHE A 84 -5.53 8.45 -8.19
C PHE A 84 -4.89 9.82 -8.41
N LEU A 85 -4.42 10.42 -7.32
CA LEU A 85 -3.80 11.74 -7.26
C LEU A 85 -2.32 11.54 -6.96
N GLY A 86 -1.54 11.42 -8.02
CA GLY A 86 -0.12 11.20 -7.98
C GLY A 86 0.65 12.47 -8.23
N ASN A 87 1.41 12.91 -7.23
CA ASN A 87 2.38 13.99 -7.32
C ASN A 87 3.78 13.44 -7.00
N ARG A 88 4.83 14.19 -7.35
CA ARG A 88 6.21 13.74 -7.14
C ARG A 88 6.49 13.26 -5.72
N ASN A 89 5.98 13.92 -4.68
CA ASN A 89 6.33 13.61 -3.28
C ASN A 89 5.14 13.09 -2.44
N LYS A 90 3.95 12.98 -3.03
CA LYS A 90 2.72 12.59 -2.37
C LYS A 90 1.87 11.81 -3.36
N ILE A 91 1.30 10.69 -2.93
CA ILE A 91 0.34 9.94 -3.74
C ILE A 91 -0.87 9.61 -2.88
N THR A 92 -2.08 9.90 -3.39
CA THR A 92 -3.36 9.50 -2.79
C THR A 92 -4.11 8.64 -3.80
N PHE A 93 -4.53 7.44 -3.44
CA PHE A 93 -5.20 6.55 -4.39
C PHE A 93 -6.21 5.63 -3.70
N THR A 94 -7.20 5.18 -4.46
CA THR A 94 -8.15 4.15 -4.04
C THR A 94 -7.64 2.77 -4.44
N ALA A 95 -7.66 1.81 -3.51
CA ALA A 95 -7.12 0.47 -3.73
C ALA A 95 -8.00 -0.64 -3.13
N LEU A 96 -7.94 -1.84 -3.75
CA LEU A 96 -8.59 -3.07 -3.30
C LEU A 96 -7.65 -3.92 -2.44
N CYS A 97 -7.17 -3.37 -1.33
CA CYS A 97 -6.26 -4.08 -0.45
C CYS A 97 -6.47 -3.78 1.04
N ASN A 98 -7.70 -3.42 1.42
CA ASN A 98 -8.07 -3.38 2.83
C ASN A 98 -8.18 -4.80 3.39
N ASP A 99 -7.52 -5.05 4.51
CA ASP A 99 -7.60 -6.31 5.24
C ASP A 99 -8.48 -6.12 6.47
N ARG A 100 -9.67 -6.72 6.45
CA ARG A 100 -10.68 -6.57 7.51
C ARG A 100 -10.23 -7.34 8.75
N ARG A 101 -9.61 -6.62 9.69
CA ARG A 101 -9.09 -7.19 10.95
C ARG A 101 -10.11 -7.22 12.10
N ILE A 102 -11.20 -6.47 11.98
CA ILE A 102 -12.25 -6.38 13.01
C ILE A 102 -13.46 -7.21 12.59
N LYS A 103 -13.81 -8.20 13.43
CA LYS A 103 -14.99 -9.04 13.24
C LYS A 103 -16.26 -8.16 13.21
N GLU A 104 -17.14 -8.41 12.24
CA GLU A 104 -18.37 -7.64 11.99
C GLU A 104 -18.18 -6.15 11.65
N SER A 105 -16.95 -5.67 11.35
CA SER A 105 -16.77 -4.29 10.85
C SER A 105 -17.42 -4.11 9.49
N ARG A 106 -18.11 -2.99 9.25
CA ARG A 106 -18.78 -2.69 7.97
C ARG A 106 -17.80 -2.15 6.92
N GLU A 107 -16.61 -2.72 6.88
CA GLU A 107 -15.53 -2.38 5.96
C GLU A 107 -15.56 -3.28 4.73
N SER A 108 -15.30 -2.68 3.57
CA SER A 108 -15.03 -3.41 2.32
C SER A 108 -13.54 -3.74 2.25
N ASP A 109 -13.17 -4.49 1.21
CA ASP A 109 -11.82 -4.60 0.66
C ASP A 109 -11.27 -3.28 0.08
N GLN A 110 -12.12 -2.29 -0.15
CA GLN A 110 -11.75 -0.96 -0.62
C GLN A 110 -11.19 -0.09 0.51
N MET A 111 -10.15 0.68 0.20
CA MET A 111 -9.68 1.77 1.05
C MET A 111 -9.07 2.89 0.22
N VAL A 112 -8.94 4.07 0.82
CA VAL A 112 -8.12 5.18 0.29
C VAL A 112 -6.80 5.21 1.06
N VAL A 113 -5.70 5.22 0.33
CA VAL A 113 -4.34 5.27 0.88
C VAL A 113 -3.68 6.57 0.44
N GLU A 114 -2.95 7.20 1.34
CA GLU A 114 -2.07 8.33 1.03
C GLU A 114 -0.68 8.11 1.63
N TYR A 115 0.36 8.35 0.84
CA TYR A 115 1.74 8.40 1.31
C TYR A 115 2.29 9.81 1.16
N PHE A 116 2.93 10.31 2.21
CA PHE A 116 3.48 11.66 2.25
C PHE A 116 4.59 11.78 3.28
N LEU A 117 5.42 12.82 3.12
CA LEU A 117 6.43 13.17 4.12
C LEU A 117 5.90 14.25 5.07
N LYS A 118 6.22 14.11 6.36
CA LYS A 118 5.92 15.10 7.38
C LYS A 118 7.05 15.20 8.39
N SER A 119 7.27 16.38 8.95
CA SER A 119 8.31 16.57 9.97
C SER A 119 7.97 15.84 11.28
N ILE A 120 8.98 15.22 11.89
CA ILE A 120 8.85 14.51 13.17
C ILE A 120 9.16 15.46 14.33
N LYS A 121 8.50 15.24 15.47
CA LYS A 121 8.85 15.91 16.73
C LYS A 121 10.23 15.42 17.19
N GLY A 122 11.26 16.24 17.04
CA GLY A 122 12.66 15.85 17.29
C GLY A 122 13.60 16.24 16.13
N GLY A 123 13.04 16.62 14.98
CA GLY A 123 13.80 16.96 13.78
C GLY A 123 13.66 15.88 12.70
N GLY A 124 14.08 16.21 11.48
CA GLY A 124 13.96 15.31 10.33
C GLY A 124 12.54 15.20 9.76
N LYS A 125 12.39 14.31 8.76
CA LYS A 125 11.11 13.98 8.13
C LYS A 125 10.85 12.48 8.28
N GLY A 126 9.59 12.12 8.47
CA GLY A 126 9.10 10.75 8.47
C GLY A 126 8.25 10.48 7.24
N LEU A 127 8.30 9.24 6.77
CA LEU A 127 7.34 8.69 5.81
C LEU A 127 6.08 8.29 6.58
N TYR A 128 4.96 8.91 6.22
CA TYR A 128 3.67 8.60 6.78
C TYR A 128 2.77 7.92 5.75
N ARG A 129 1.96 7.01 6.25
CA ARG A 129 0.87 6.37 5.51
C ARG A 129 -0.45 6.71 6.18
N ARG A 130 -1.36 7.30 5.44
CA ARG A 130 -2.76 7.47 5.85
C ARG A 130 -3.60 6.41 5.16
N ALA A 131 -4.48 5.74 5.91
CA ALA A 131 -5.42 4.79 5.35
C ALA A 131 -6.83 5.03 5.88
N LYS A 132 -7.78 5.12 4.94
CA LYS A 132 -9.19 5.29 5.20
C LYS A 132 -9.93 4.04 4.71
N THR A 133 -10.36 3.22 5.65
CA THR A 133 -11.02 1.92 5.39
C THR A 133 -12.49 2.05 4.95
N LEU A 134 -13.07 3.24 5.11
CA LEU A 134 -14.41 3.59 4.65
C LEU A 134 -14.29 4.75 3.65
N PRO A 135 -14.18 4.46 2.34
CA PRO A 135 -14.20 5.48 1.30
C PRO A 135 -15.50 6.30 1.38
N ASP A 136 -15.38 7.61 1.23
CA ASP A 136 -16.51 8.54 1.16
C ASP A 136 -16.32 9.55 0.01
N SER A 137 -17.06 10.68 0.02
CA SER A 137 -16.92 11.76 -0.97
C SER A 137 -15.66 12.62 -0.80
N ASP A 138 -14.94 12.51 0.33
CA ASP A 138 -13.70 13.25 0.61
C ASP A 138 -12.53 12.27 0.85
N PRO A 139 -11.89 11.77 -0.21
CA PRO A 139 -10.83 10.77 -0.12
C PRO A 139 -9.57 11.29 0.60
N GLU A 140 -9.32 12.60 0.57
CA GLU A 140 -8.12 13.20 1.17
C GLU A 140 -8.24 13.41 2.69
N LYS A 141 -9.44 13.38 3.26
CA LYS A 141 -9.66 13.61 4.70
C LYS A 141 -9.95 12.35 5.50
N GLY A 142 -9.58 12.41 6.78
CA GLY A 142 -9.82 11.32 7.75
C GLY A 142 -8.90 10.11 7.54
N GLY A 143 -9.29 8.97 8.10
CA GLY A 143 -8.46 7.78 8.15
C GLY A 143 -7.40 7.81 9.26
N THR A 144 -6.65 6.73 9.36
CA THR A 144 -5.60 6.55 10.37
C THR A 144 -4.23 6.82 9.75
N VAL A 145 -3.41 7.63 10.43
CA VAL A 145 -2.05 7.97 10.01
C VAL A 145 -1.05 7.16 10.82
N GLU A 146 -0.14 6.46 10.12
CA GLU A 146 0.91 5.61 10.65
C GLU A 146 2.27 6.13 10.19
N LEU A 147 3.25 6.16 11.11
CA LEU A 147 4.65 6.43 10.78
C LEU A 147 5.30 5.13 10.30
N MET A 148 5.82 5.13 9.08
CA MET A 148 6.42 3.94 8.47
C MET A 148 7.93 3.89 8.61
N ALA A 149 8.59 5.03 8.43
CA ALA A 149 10.03 5.17 8.51
C ALA A 149 10.40 6.57 8.99
N GLU A 150 11.44 6.64 9.82
CA GLU A 150 12.03 7.88 10.31
C GLU A 150 13.23 8.29 9.44
N ASN A 151 13.74 9.50 9.63
CA ASN A 151 14.94 10.02 8.98
C ASN A 151 14.93 9.93 7.44
N VAL A 152 13.77 10.18 6.84
CA VAL A 152 13.60 10.16 5.39
C VAL A 152 14.09 11.47 4.78
N LYS A 153 15.05 11.40 3.86
CA LYS A 153 15.53 12.56 3.10
C LYS A 153 14.54 12.93 1.99
N SER A 154 14.17 11.96 1.18
CA SER A 154 13.27 12.15 0.03
C SER A 154 12.41 10.91 -0.25
N LEU A 155 11.24 11.18 -0.79
CA LEU A 155 10.28 10.23 -1.34
C LEU A 155 9.87 10.79 -2.69
N GLU A 156 10.05 10.01 -3.75
CA GLU A 156 9.70 10.40 -5.11
C GLU A 156 8.87 9.31 -5.80
N PHE A 157 7.86 9.75 -6.54
CA PHE A 157 7.02 8.92 -7.40
C PHE A 157 7.13 9.41 -8.84
N ASP A 158 7.39 8.47 -9.75
CA ASP A 158 7.30 8.70 -11.20
C ASP A 158 6.29 7.72 -11.80
N TYR A 159 5.59 8.18 -12.83
CA TYR A 159 4.46 7.50 -13.45
C TYR A 159 4.78 7.20 -14.92
N TRP A 160 4.78 5.92 -15.30
CA TRP A 160 5.07 5.52 -16.69
C TRP A 160 3.84 5.69 -17.57
N ASP A 161 3.97 6.55 -18.58
CA ASP A 161 3.03 6.70 -19.65
C ASP A 161 3.43 5.81 -20.84
N ARG A 162 2.53 4.91 -21.24
CA ARG A 162 2.78 4.02 -22.37
C ARG A 162 2.62 4.74 -23.71
N GLU A 163 1.73 5.72 -23.81
CA GLU A 163 1.44 6.39 -25.08
C GLU A 163 2.55 7.36 -25.47
N LYS A 164 3.07 8.11 -24.49
CA LYS A 164 4.21 9.02 -24.68
C LYS A 164 5.57 8.33 -24.51
N GLU A 165 5.59 7.06 -24.08
CA GLU A 165 6.80 6.29 -23.77
C GLU A 165 7.77 7.04 -22.83
N ASP A 166 7.23 7.77 -21.85
CA ASP A 166 8.02 8.61 -20.95
C ASP A 166 7.53 8.54 -19.49
N TRP A 167 8.42 8.91 -18.57
CA TRP A 167 8.09 9.05 -17.15
C TRP A 167 7.57 10.46 -16.88
N ARG A 168 6.39 10.53 -16.27
CA ARG A 168 5.80 11.77 -15.77
C ARG A 168 5.97 11.84 -14.25
N ASN A 169 6.07 13.05 -13.71
CA ASN A 169 6.19 13.30 -12.27
C ASN A 169 4.83 13.55 -11.58
N GLU A 170 3.75 13.55 -12.37
CA GLU A 170 2.39 13.79 -11.93
C GLU A 170 1.42 12.92 -12.73
N TRP A 171 0.37 12.44 -12.07
CA TRP A 171 -0.72 11.67 -12.67
C TRP A 171 -2.00 11.86 -11.85
N GLU A 172 -2.99 12.55 -12.39
CA GLU A 172 -4.23 12.85 -11.67
C GLU A 172 -5.44 12.32 -12.44
N VAL A 173 -6.21 11.45 -11.79
CA VAL A 173 -7.50 10.95 -12.28
C VAL A 173 -8.47 10.82 -11.12
N THR A 174 -9.66 11.37 -11.26
CA THR A 174 -10.72 11.32 -10.23
C THR A 174 -12.01 10.76 -10.82
N SER A 175 -12.83 10.09 -10.01
CA SER A 175 -14.09 9.55 -10.51
C SER A 175 -15.10 10.60 -10.98
N ASP A 176 -14.94 11.85 -10.55
CA ASP A 176 -15.76 12.96 -11.04
C ASP A 176 -15.40 13.32 -12.49
N ASP A 177 -14.22 12.91 -12.99
CA ASP A 177 -13.90 12.99 -14.42
C ASP A 177 -14.76 12.00 -15.24
N PHE A 178 -15.44 11.04 -14.60
CA PHE A 178 -16.48 10.22 -15.23
C PHE A 178 -17.80 11.00 -15.21
N GLU A 179 -18.02 11.85 -16.21
CA GLU A 179 -19.41 12.18 -16.59
C GLU A 179 -20.06 10.88 -17.07
N ILE A 180 -20.68 10.14 -16.15
CA ILE A 180 -21.59 9.06 -16.49
C ILE A 180 -22.65 9.73 -17.37
N GLY A 181 -22.82 9.19 -18.58
CA GLY A 181 -23.92 9.56 -19.45
C GLY A 181 -25.25 9.35 -18.73
N VAL A 182 -25.68 10.37 -17.99
CA VAL A 182 -27.08 10.60 -17.68
C VAL A 182 -27.72 10.81 -19.05
N PRO A 183 -28.71 10.00 -19.48
CA PRO A 183 -29.37 10.24 -20.76
C PRO A 183 -29.91 11.67 -20.79
N GLY A 184 -29.27 12.56 -21.56
CA GLY A 184 -29.71 13.95 -21.74
C GLY A 184 -28.80 15.06 -21.19
N LEU A 185 -27.63 14.77 -20.58
CA LEU A 185 -26.63 15.83 -20.35
C LEU A 185 -25.64 15.87 -21.52
N GLN A 186 -25.57 17.02 -22.21
CA GLN A 186 -24.53 17.29 -23.21
C GLN A 186 -23.15 17.31 -22.54
N LEU A 187 -22.20 16.61 -23.14
CA LEU A 187 -20.77 16.77 -22.85
C LEU A 187 -20.40 18.26 -22.94
N PRO A 188 -19.57 18.80 -22.03
CA PRO A 188 -19.04 20.15 -22.19
C PRO A 188 -18.28 20.25 -23.52
N GLU A 189 -18.64 21.25 -24.32
CA GLU A 189 -18.19 21.48 -25.72
C GLU A 189 -16.70 21.89 -25.82
N GLU A 190 -16.01 22.08 -24.69
CA GLU A 190 -14.59 22.46 -24.62
C GLU A 190 -13.80 21.48 -23.73
N VAL A 191 -13.55 20.27 -24.22
CA VAL A 191 -12.46 19.43 -23.71
C VAL A 191 -11.22 19.75 -24.54
N THR A 192 -10.32 20.54 -23.95
CA THR A 192 -9.02 20.92 -24.54
C THR A 192 -8.21 19.66 -24.86
N ASP A 193 -7.47 19.67 -25.99
CA ASP A 193 -6.78 18.59 -26.75
C ASP A 193 -5.98 17.48 -26.01
N GLU A 194 -5.95 17.44 -24.69
CA GLU A 194 -5.51 16.26 -23.95
C GLU A 194 -6.76 15.48 -23.57
N GLU A 195 -7.13 14.47 -24.38
CA GLU A 195 -7.99 13.40 -23.89
C GLU A 195 -7.38 12.93 -22.56
N LYS A 196 -7.98 13.32 -21.43
CA LYS A 196 -7.69 12.72 -20.13
C LYS A 196 -8.09 11.26 -20.30
N THR A 197 -7.18 10.44 -20.82
CA THR A 197 -7.36 9.01 -20.90
C THR A 197 -7.53 8.57 -19.46
N LEU A 198 -8.75 8.18 -19.11
CA LEU A 198 -9.18 7.77 -17.77
C LEU A 198 -8.56 6.42 -17.41
N GLN A 199 -7.24 6.41 -17.36
CA GLN A 199 -6.41 5.25 -17.16
C GLN A 199 -5.44 5.53 -16.03
N LEU A 200 -5.16 4.50 -15.25
CA LEU A 200 -4.06 4.53 -14.31
C LEU A 200 -2.71 4.37 -15.03
N PRO A 201 -1.62 4.88 -14.45
CA PRO A 201 -0.30 4.72 -15.02
C PRO A 201 0.05 3.24 -15.10
N TRP A 202 0.82 2.86 -16.12
CA TRP A 202 1.18 1.45 -16.34
C TRP A 202 2.12 0.93 -15.26
N ARG A 203 3.01 1.80 -14.79
CA ARG A 203 3.95 1.52 -13.71
C ARG A 203 4.12 2.77 -12.85
N VAL A 204 4.38 2.55 -11.57
CA VAL A 204 4.84 3.58 -10.65
C VAL A 204 6.22 3.20 -10.18
N ARG A 205 7.17 4.10 -10.37
CA ARG A 205 8.50 4.04 -9.77
C ARG A 205 8.45 4.77 -8.45
N ILE A 206 9.04 4.17 -7.44
CA ILE A 206 9.13 4.71 -6.09
C ILE A 206 10.62 4.80 -5.78
N ARG A 207 11.09 6.00 -5.43
CA ARG A 207 12.44 6.24 -4.91
C ARG A 207 12.32 6.74 -3.48
N LEU A 208 13.03 6.10 -2.57
CA LEU A 208 13.05 6.43 -1.15
C LEU A 208 14.50 6.55 -0.69
N VAL A 209 14.84 7.69 -0.09
CA VAL A 209 16.19 7.92 0.48
C VAL A 209 16.06 8.11 1.98
N LEU A 210 16.71 7.25 2.76
CA LEU A 210 16.77 7.34 4.22
C LEU A 210 18.18 7.75 4.67
N ARG A 211 18.25 8.28 5.88
CA ARG A 211 19.50 8.58 6.57
C ARG A 211 19.61 7.73 7.83
N ASP A 212 20.81 7.23 8.10
CA ASP A 212 21.14 6.67 9.41
C ASP A 212 21.54 7.77 10.40
N GLU A 213 21.94 7.37 11.61
CA GLU A 213 22.39 8.28 12.66
C GLU A 213 23.67 9.05 12.27
N ASN A 214 24.53 8.45 11.43
CA ASN A 214 25.75 9.07 10.93
C ASN A 214 25.50 10.06 9.78
N GLN A 215 24.24 10.24 9.36
CA GLN A 215 23.81 11.01 8.20
C GLN A 215 24.23 10.40 6.86
N ASP A 216 24.60 9.12 6.84
CA ASP A 216 24.86 8.40 5.60
C ASP A 216 23.53 8.11 4.90
N GLU A 217 23.52 8.29 3.58
CA GLU A 217 22.31 8.22 2.76
C GLU A 217 22.20 6.89 2.05
N TYR A 218 21.04 6.24 2.20
CA TYR A 218 20.73 4.96 1.56
C TYR A 218 19.55 5.15 0.61
N GLU A 219 19.80 4.94 -0.68
CA GLU A 219 18.81 5.03 -1.74
C GLU A 219 18.21 3.67 -2.05
N PHE A 220 16.88 3.63 -2.13
CA PHE A 220 16.09 2.47 -2.52
C PHE A 220 15.18 2.86 -3.67
N GLU A 221 15.19 2.05 -4.73
CA GLU A 221 14.28 2.21 -5.86
C GLU A 221 13.51 0.90 -6.08
N THR A 222 12.21 1.02 -6.35
CA THR A 222 11.38 -0.10 -6.82
C THR A 222 10.39 0.38 -7.87
N GLN A 223 9.89 -0.54 -8.67
CA GLN A 223 8.86 -0.27 -9.65
C GLN A 223 7.74 -1.30 -9.50
N THR A 224 6.50 -0.82 -9.57
CA THR A 224 5.31 -1.66 -9.47
C THR A 224 4.40 -1.43 -10.66
N ALA A 225 3.82 -2.52 -11.18
CA ALA A 225 2.83 -2.45 -12.26
C ALA A 225 1.43 -2.37 -11.68
N LEU A 226 0.56 -1.57 -12.30
CA LEU A 226 -0.85 -1.50 -11.93
C LEU A 226 -1.63 -2.48 -12.79
N TYR A 227 -2.38 -3.38 -12.14
CA TYR A 227 -3.09 -4.44 -12.83
C TYR A 227 -4.44 -3.98 -13.39
N MET A 228 -5.15 -3.09 -12.67
CA MET A 228 -6.48 -2.61 -13.03
C MET A 228 -6.41 -1.17 -13.53
N ARG A 229 -6.02 -1.00 -14.80
CA ARG A 229 -5.68 0.33 -15.34
C ARG A 229 -6.88 1.09 -15.87
N GLU A 230 -7.80 0.38 -16.51
CA GLU A 230 -9.04 0.96 -17.00
C GLU A 230 -10.05 1.02 -15.86
N ALA A 231 -10.87 2.06 -15.87
CA ALA A 231 -11.92 2.22 -14.88
C ALA A 231 -12.98 1.11 -15.02
N LEU A 232 -13.38 0.53 -13.89
CA LEU A 232 -14.45 -0.46 -13.84
C LEU A 232 -15.77 0.17 -14.28
N ASP A 233 -16.40 -0.44 -15.27
CA ASP A 233 -17.69 -0.02 -15.82
C ASP A 233 -18.68 -1.18 -15.75
N PHE A 234 -19.76 -0.99 -15.01
CA PHE A 234 -20.79 -2.01 -14.77
C PHE A 234 -22.06 -1.77 -15.60
N THR A 235 -22.08 -0.75 -16.45
CA THR A 235 -23.24 -0.42 -17.28
C THR A 235 -23.47 -1.41 -18.43
N TYR A 236 -22.44 -2.20 -18.79
CA TYR A 236 -22.51 -3.29 -19.78
C TYR A 236 -23.12 -4.58 -19.20
N GLY A 237 -24.34 -4.50 -18.66
CA GLY A 237 -25.14 -5.66 -18.21
C GLY A 237 -26.55 -5.73 -18.82
N GLY A 238 -26.98 -4.70 -19.56
CA GLY A 238 -28.36 -4.59 -20.06
C GLY A 238 -28.66 -5.29 -21.39
N ALA A 239 -27.65 -5.84 -22.09
CA ALA A 239 -27.86 -6.39 -23.44
C ALA A 239 -28.57 -7.76 -23.47
N LEU A 240 -28.73 -8.44 -22.32
CA LEU A 240 -29.41 -9.75 -22.26
C LEU A 240 -30.85 -9.68 -21.73
N THR A 241 -31.31 -8.53 -21.23
CA THR A 241 -32.66 -8.40 -20.67
C THR A 241 -33.74 -8.17 -21.74
N ASN A 242 -33.35 -7.80 -22.96
CA ASN A 242 -34.29 -7.52 -24.06
C ASN A 242 -34.64 -8.74 -24.94
N GLN A 243 -34.07 -9.92 -24.73
CA GLN A 243 -34.51 -11.13 -25.45
C GLN A 243 -35.75 -11.79 -24.82
N GLY A 244 -36.10 -11.46 -23.57
CA GLY A 244 -37.30 -11.97 -22.91
C GLY A 244 -38.60 -11.30 -23.39
N GLU A 245 -38.56 -10.03 -23.79
CA GLU A 245 -39.74 -9.32 -24.29
C GLU A 245 -40.05 -9.60 -25.77
N VAL A 246 -39.03 -9.91 -26.58
CA VAL A 246 -39.23 -10.24 -28.00
C VAL A 246 -39.87 -11.62 -28.18
N LEU A 247 -39.58 -12.59 -27.29
CA LEU A 247 -40.23 -13.89 -27.29
C LEU A 247 -41.70 -13.87 -26.80
N ARG A 248 -42.12 -12.84 -26.05
CA ARG A 248 -43.52 -12.62 -25.68
C ARG A 248 -44.37 -12.01 -26.80
N ARG A 249 -43.76 -11.30 -27.76
CA ARG A 249 -44.45 -10.75 -28.94
C ARG A 249 -44.49 -11.68 -30.15
N ALA A 250 -43.70 -12.76 -30.17
CA ALA A 250 -43.60 -13.68 -31.31
C ALA A 250 -44.24 -15.07 -31.08
N GLY A 251 -45.00 -15.28 -30.00
CA GLY A 251 -45.56 -16.58 -29.62
C GLY A 251 -47.08 -16.64 -29.64
N GLY A 252 -47.71 -16.45 -30.82
CA GLY A 252 -49.05 -16.96 -31.04
C GLY A 252 -49.01 -18.49 -31.04
N LEU A 253 -49.52 -19.12 -29.98
CA LEU A 253 -49.59 -20.58 -29.88
C LEU A 253 -50.57 -21.13 -30.93
N PRO A 254 -50.14 -22.01 -31.85
CA PRO A 254 -51.06 -22.81 -32.65
C PRO A 254 -51.73 -23.85 -31.75
N GLY A 255 -53.01 -24.14 -32.05
CA GLY A 255 -53.85 -25.05 -31.28
C GLY A 255 -53.25 -26.45 -31.11
N ASN A 256 -53.50 -27.03 -29.93
CA ASN A 256 -53.16 -28.40 -29.57
C ASN A 256 -54.26 -29.37 -30.07
N PRO A 257 -53.99 -30.29 -31.00
CA PRO A 257 -54.89 -31.39 -31.32
C PRO A 257 -54.42 -32.65 -30.57
N GLY A 258 -55.01 -32.94 -29.42
CA GLY A 258 -54.64 -34.14 -28.66
C GLY A 258 -55.30 -34.18 -27.30
N GLY A 259 -56.56 -34.61 -27.28
CA GLY A 259 -57.26 -34.90 -26.03
C GLY A 259 -56.80 -36.21 -25.39
N VAL A 260 -56.69 -36.20 -24.07
CA VAL A 260 -57.00 -37.36 -23.21
C VAL A 260 -57.81 -36.80 -22.02
N PRO A 261 -59.04 -37.30 -21.75
CA PRO A 261 -59.90 -36.71 -20.73
C PRO A 261 -59.48 -37.17 -19.33
N VAL A 262 -59.35 -36.23 -18.40
CA VAL A 262 -59.30 -36.52 -16.96
C VAL A 262 -60.69 -36.31 -16.39
N ASN A 263 -61.21 -37.39 -15.83
CA ASN A 263 -62.54 -37.54 -15.26
C ASN A 263 -62.63 -36.83 -13.90
N THR A 264 -63.59 -35.93 -13.73
CA THR A 264 -63.92 -35.30 -12.44
C THR A 264 -65.03 -36.11 -11.76
N PRO A 265 -64.88 -36.55 -10.50
CA PRO A 265 -66.04 -36.85 -9.66
C PRO A 265 -66.50 -35.57 -8.96
N GLY A 266 -67.78 -35.28 -9.12
CA GLY A 266 -68.44 -34.11 -8.58
C GLY A 266 -68.62 -34.11 -7.06
N ALA A 267 -69.11 -32.95 -6.63
CA ALA A 267 -69.48 -32.55 -5.29
C ALA A 267 -70.26 -33.59 -4.48
N ARG A 268 -69.96 -33.62 -3.18
CA ARG A 268 -70.94 -33.39 -2.11
C ARG A 268 -70.33 -32.48 -1.06
#